data_AF-F9MR01-F1
#
_entry.id   AF-F9MR01-F1
#
_cell.length_a   1.000
_cell.length_b   1.000
_cell.length_c   1.000
_cell.angle_alpha   90.00
_cell.angle_beta   90.00
_cell.angle_gamma   90.00
#
_symmetry.space_group_name_H-M   'P 1'
#
loop_
_entity.id
_entity.type
_entity.pdbx_description
1 polymer ?
#
loop_
_entity_poly.entity_id
_entity_poly.type
_entity_poly.pdbx_seq_one_letter_code
_entity_poly.pdbx_strand_id
1 'polypeptide(L)'
;MLGVQGTKAWEAVRPWQDVLRNYSSAVMKSRVSVDLEGKRYTGYNKIKGIERRPNKYVVDKILNGEYGTEVNVEKQRLHIEATAEKGKSYLFDIVDTQKLFNEYAGTGVMERESLGRNKNIERCNADFDIGFDVITHTVTNRFKIHHSSKRAHIVPTRRRK
;
A
#
# COMPACT_ATOMS: atom_id res chain seq x y z
N MET A 1 -14.63 32.55 16.84
CA MET A 1 -13.51 33.25 16.18
C MET A 1 -12.22 32.55 16.57
N LEU A 2 -11.40 32.19 15.57
CA LEU A 2 -9.92 32.07 15.58
C LEU A 2 -9.32 31.20 16.71
N GLY A 3 -8.82 29.99 16.52
CA GLY A 3 -7.85 29.58 15.50
C GLY A 3 -6.49 29.41 16.16
N VAL A 4 -6.03 28.17 16.38
CA VAL A 4 -4.60 27.86 16.53
C VAL A 4 -4.31 26.59 15.74
N GLN A 5 -3.45 26.76 14.75
CA GLN A 5 -2.97 25.79 13.78
C GLN A 5 -2.34 24.57 14.48
N GLY A 6 -2.56 23.39 13.90
CA GLY A 6 -1.72 22.23 14.15
C GLY A 6 -0.27 22.57 13.81
N THR A 7 0.54 22.74 14.84
CA THR A 7 1.99 22.90 14.73
C THR A 7 2.56 21.63 14.14
N LYS A 8 3.32 21.80 13.06
CA LYS A 8 3.93 20.74 12.27
C LYS A 8 4.98 20.01 13.12
N ALA A 9 4.99 18.68 13.05
CA ALA A 9 5.87 17.81 13.83
C ALA A 9 7.38 17.96 13.51
N TRP A 10 7.78 18.86 12.60
CA TRP A 10 9.18 19.15 12.29
C TRP A 10 9.79 20.30 13.11
N GLU A 11 9.02 20.99 13.96
CA GLU A 11 9.52 22.09 14.82
C GLU A 11 10.00 21.61 16.21
N ALA A 12 9.77 20.34 16.57
CA ALA A 12 10.32 19.76 17.78
C ALA A 12 11.68 19.15 17.48
N VAL A 13 12.76 19.79 17.95
CA VAL A 13 14.14 19.27 17.96
C VAL A 13 14.23 18.05 18.89
N ARG A 14 13.58 16.94 18.50
CA ARG A 14 13.69 15.66 19.19
C ARG A 14 14.61 14.76 18.35
N PRO A 15 15.69 14.22 18.94
CA PRO A 15 16.54 13.26 18.25
C PRO A 15 15.69 12.10 17.73
N TRP A 16 15.89 11.70 16.47
CA TRP A 16 15.14 10.61 15.82
C TRP A 16 15.18 9.28 16.60
N GLN A 17 16.15 9.12 17.50
CA GLN A 17 16.32 8.00 18.41
C GLN A 17 15.20 7.91 19.47
N ASP A 18 14.57 9.02 19.85
CA ASP A 18 13.47 9.04 20.83
C ASP A 18 12.12 8.64 20.22
N VAL A 19 11.94 8.86 18.91
CA VAL A 19 10.76 8.38 18.17
C VAL A 19 10.77 6.85 18.08
N LEU A 20 11.95 6.23 18.10
CA LEU A 20 12.13 4.80 17.95
C LEU A 20 11.89 3.98 19.22
N ARG A 21 11.97 4.58 20.42
CA ARG A 21 11.79 3.85 21.70
C ARG A 21 10.38 3.32 21.93
N ASN A 22 9.37 3.88 21.26
CA ASN A 22 7.97 3.47 21.41
C ASN A 22 7.50 2.42 20.40
N TYR A 23 8.38 1.91 19.54
CA TYR A 23 8.03 0.87 18.58
C TYR A 23 8.54 -0.50 19.04
N SER A 24 7.60 -1.45 19.13
CA SER A 24 7.86 -2.87 19.38
C SER A 24 9.00 -3.39 18.50
N SER A 25 9.87 -4.23 19.07
CA SER A 25 10.99 -4.88 18.37
C SER A 25 10.57 -5.66 17.11
N ALA A 26 9.28 -6.01 16.99
CA ALA A 26 8.70 -6.61 15.79
C ALA A 26 8.69 -5.65 14.58
N VAL A 27 8.53 -4.34 14.79
CA VAL A 27 8.53 -3.29 13.75
C VAL A 27 9.95 -2.94 13.32
N MET A 28 10.93 -3.00 14.23
CA MET A 28 12.34 -2.84 13.86
C MET A 28 12.89 -4.04 13.07
N LYS A 29 12.47 -5.27 13.41
CA LYS A 29 12.90 -6.46 12.66
C LYS A 29 12.45 -6.46 11.20
N SER A 30 11.39 -5.74 10.83
CA SER A 30 10.96 -5.62 9.42
C SER A 30 11.69 -4.53 8.63
N ARG A 31 12.47 -3.65 9.28
CA ARG A 31 13.30 -2.62 8.59
C ARG A 31 14.78 -3.00 8.46
N VAL A 32 15.25 -4.00 9.23
CA VAL A 32 16.66 -4.46 9.22
C VAL A 32 16.82 -5.78 8.45
N SER A 33 16.25 -5.85 7.25
CA SER A 33 16.68 -6.82 6.24
C SER A 33 17.01 -6.11 4.92
N VAL A 34 17.65 -4.95 5.03
CA VAL A 34 18.54 -4.45 3.98
C VAL A 34 19.89 -5.06 4.31
N ASP A 35 20.26 -6.14 3.63
CA ASP A 35 21.62 -6.65 3.76
C ASP A 35 22.60 -5.72 3.05
N LEU A 36 23.80 -5.66 3.59
CA LEU A 36 24.93 -4.83 3.14
C LEU A 36 25.57 -5.34 1.84
N GLU A 37 24.88 -6.20 1.07
CA GLU A 37 25.46 -6.91 -0.08
C GLU A 37 24.64 -6.81 -1.38
N GLY A 38 23.54 -6.05 -1.41
CA GLY A 38 22.78 -5.84 -2.65
C GLY A 38 22.13 -7.11 -3.22
N LYS A 39 21.86 -8.13 -2.38
CA LYS A 39 21.18 -9.36 -2.82
C LYS A 39 19.66 -9.15 -2.73
N ARG A 40 18.97 -9.24 -3.88
CA ARG A 40 17.51 -9.22 -3.96
C ARG A 40 16.94 -10.46 -3.24
N TYR A 41 16.21 -10.26 -2.15
CA TYR A 41 15.46 -11.33 -1.48
C TYR A 41 14.32 -11.82 -2.38
N THR A 42 14.54 -12.92 -3.09
CA THR A 42 13.52 -13.61 -3.92
C THR A 42 12.42 -14.28 -3.09
N GLY A 43 12.59 -14.37 -1.76
CA GLY A 43 11.65 -15.05 -0.84
C GLY A 43 10.43 -14.23 -0.38
N TYR A 44 10.47 -12.89 -0.47
CA TYR A 44 9.39 -12.03 0.08
C TYR A 44 8.20 -11.84 -0.90
N ASN A 45 8.36 -12.24 -2.16
CA ASN A 45 7.39 -11.99 -3.23
C ASN A 45 6.42 -13.15 -3.51
N LYS A 46 6.49 -14.23 -2.71
CA LYS A 46 5.57 -15.35 -2.90
C LYS A 46 4.25 -15.05 -2.21
N ILE A 47 3.26 -14.68 -3.02
CA ILE A 47 1.87 -14.54 -2.56
C ILE A 47 1.36 -15.90 -2.10
N LYS A 48 1.30 -16.10 -0.77
CA LYS A 48 0.89 -17.38 -0.18
C LYS A 48 -0.57 -17.68 -0.53
N GLY A 49 -0.82 -18.86 -1.08
CA GLY A 49 -2.17 -19.35 -1.38
C GLY A 49 -2.87 -18.61 -2.52
N ILE A 50 -2.13 -17.94 -3.41
CA ILE A 50 -2.68 -17.19 -4.56
C ILE A 50 -3.70 -18.01 -5.36
N GLU A 51 -3.43 -19.30 -5.62
CA GLU A 51 -4.31 -20.17 -6.41
C GLU A 51 -5.71 -20.35 -5.80
N ARG A 52 -5.83 -20.23 -4.48
CA ARG A 52 -7.10 -20.38 -3.75
C ARG A 52 -7.88 -19.08 -3.65
N ARG A 53 -7.33 -17.95 -4.12
CA ARG A 53 -7.99 -16.66 -4.02
C ARG A 53 -9.22 -16.57 -4.93
N PRO A 54 -10.23 -15.78 -4.55
CA PRO A 54 -11.52 -15.76 -5.24
C PRO A 54 -11.48 -15.08 -6.62
N ASN A 55 -10.64 -14.07 -6.82
CA ASN A 55 -10.56 -13.34 -8.09
C ASN A 55 -9.64 -14.07 -9.08
N LYS A 56 -10.19 -15.08 -9.76
CA LYS A 56 -9.45 -15.92 -10.72
C LYS A 56 -8.78 -15.12 -11.84
N TYR A 57 -9.39 -14.03 -12.29
CA TYR A 57 -8.78 -13.16 -13.31
C TYR A 57 -7.42 -12.62 -12.86
N VAL A 58 -7.30 -12.10 -11.64
CA VAL A 58 -6.03 -11.59 -11.10
C VAL A 58 -5.06 -12.73 -10.80
N VAL A 59 -5.56 -13.85 -10.26
CA VAL A 59 -4.77 -15.05 -9.98
C VAL A 59 -4.07 -15.52 -11.26
N ASP A 60 -4.83 -15.72 -12.35
CA ASP A 60 -4.30 -16.20 -13.62
C ASP A 60 -3.29 -15.22 -14.21
N LYS A 61 -3.57 -13.90 -14.16
CA LYS A 61 -2.64 -12.86 -14.63
C LYS A 61 -1.32 -12.86 -13.85
N ILE A 62 -1.36 -13.08 -12.54
CA ILE A 62 -0.15 -13.16 -11.70
C ILE A 62 0.62 -14.45 -12.00
N LEU A 63 -0.06 -15.60 -12.08
CA LEU A 63 0.57 -16.89 -12.34
C LEU A 63 1.21 -16.95 -13.73
N ASN A 64 0.62 -16.27 -14.72
CA ASN A 64 1.16 -16.15 -16.07
C ASN A 64 2.24 -15.05 -16.20
N GLY A 65 2.57 -14.33 -15.12
CA GLY A 65 3.58 -13.26 -15.13
C GLY A 65 3.15 -11.97 -15.85
N GLU A 66 1.87 -11.84 -16.22
CA GLU A 66 1.33 -10.63 -16.83
C GLU A 66 1.20 -9.49 -15.81
N TYR A 67 0.86 -9.82 -14.57
CA TYR A 67 0.91 -8.92 -13.42
C TYR A 67 2.12 -9.25 -12.55
N GLY A 68 2.89 -8.22 -12.20
CA GLY A 68 4.04 -8.34 -11.32
C GLY A 68 3.62 -8.60 -9.87
N THR A 69 4.53 -9.20 -9.11
CA THR A 69 4.32 -9.49 -7.68
C THR A 69 5.00 -8.49 -6.75
N GLU A 70 5.75 -7.54 -7.30
CA GLU A 70 6.46 -6.49 -6.55
C GLU A 70 5.76 -5.13 -6.70
N VAL A 71 5.53 -4.46 -5.57
CA VAL A 71 5.09 -3.06 -5.55
C VAL A 71 6.22 -2.16 -6.02
N ASN A 72 5.94 -1.32 -7.01
CA ASN A 72 6.89 -0.39 -7.56
C ASN A 72 7.07 0.81 -6.62
N VAL A 73 8.23 0.88 -5.94
CA VAL A 73 8.56 1.92 -4.97
C VAL A 73 8.42 3.34 -5.54
N GLU A 74 8.87 3.57 -6.78
CA GLU A 74 8.80 4.88 -7.42
C GLU A 74 7.37 5.37 -7.66
N LYS A 75 6.46 4.47 -8.02
CA LYS A 75 5.04 4.79 -8.14
C LYS A 75 4.38 4.90 -6.78
N GLN A 76 4.75 4.02 -5.86
CA GLN A 76 4.15 3.97 -4.54
C GLN A 76 4.45 5.23 -3.72
N ARG A 77 5.63 5.86 -3.87
CA ARG A 77 6.01 7.07 -3.12
C ARG A 77 4.98 8.20 -3.20
N LEU A 78 4.25 8.30 -4.31
CA LEU A 78 3.21 9.31 -4.50
C LEU A 78 1.98 9.12 -3.59
N HIS A 79 1.91 7.97 -2.90
CA HIS A 79 0.79 7.50 -2.07
C HIS A 79 1.26 6.98 -0.71
N ILE A 80 2.37 7.48 -0.17
CA ILE A 80 2.85 7.22 1.20
C ILE A 80 2.80 8.53 1.98
N GLU A 81 2.30 8.52 3.22
CA GLU A 81 2.08 9.70 4.06
C GLU A 81 3.26 10.69 4.06
N ALA A 82 4.48 10.20 4.27
CA ALA A 82 5.68 11.06 4.27
C ALA A 82 6.02 11.69 2.92
N THR A 83 5.63 11.08 1.79
CA THR A 83 6.09 11.48 0.44
C THR A 83 4.94 11.77 -0.54
N ALA A 84 3.70 11.77 -0.05
CA ALA A 84 2.52 11.90 -0.88
C ALA A 84 2.52 13.23 -1.63
N GLU A 85 2.18 13.17 -2.91
CA GLU A 85 2.00 14.39 -3.68
C GLU A 85 0.73 15.12 -3.21
N LYS A 86 0.78 16.45 -3.21
CA LYS A 86 -0.34 17.28 -2.76
C LYS A 86 -1.63 16.88 -3.49
N GLY A 87 -2.70 16.63 -2.74
CA GLY A 87 -4.00 16.27 -3.29
C GLY A 87 -4.14 14.80 -3.70
N LYS A 88 -3.24 13.91 -3.26
CA LYS A 88 -3.39 12.45 -3.40
C LYS A 88 -3.73 11.77 -2.08
N SER A 89 -4.55 10.72 -2.16
CA SER A 89 -4.78 9.78 -1.06
C SER A 89 -3.50 8.98 -0.79
N TYR A 90 -3.23 8.66 0.48
CA TYR A 90 -1.96 8.07 0.91
C TYR A 90 -2.13 7.00 2.01
N LEU A 91 -1.27 5.99 1.97
CA LEU A 91 -1.13 4.99 3.03
C LEU A 91 -0.39 5.60 4.22
N PHE A 92 -0.73 5.19 5.44
CA PHE A 92 0.05 5.58 6.62
C PHE A 92 1.46 4.99 6.55
N ASP A 93 2.47 5.70 7.06
CA ASP A 93 3.88 5.28 7.00
C ASP A 93 4.14 3.92 7.68
N ILE A 94 3.25 3.53 8.61
CA ILE A 94 3.31 2.25 9.32
C ILE A 94 2.85 1.05 8.48
N VAL A 95 2.21 1.28 7.34
CA VAL A 95 1.66 0.20 6.49
C VAL A 95 2.73 -0.30 5.53
N ASP A 96 3.08 -1.58 5.66
CA ASP A 96 3.92 -2.28 4.70
C ASP A 96 3.13 -2.55 3.41
N THR A 97 3.51 -1.84 2.34
CA THR A 97 2.82 -1.89 1.05
C THR A 97 2.96 -3.23 0.34
N GLN A 98 4.13 -3.88 0.44
CA GLN A 98 4.35 -5.19 -0.17
C GLN A 98 3.58 -6.26 0.59
N LYS A 99 3.52 -6.18 1.92
CA LYS A 99 2.68 -7.07 2.73
C LYS A 99 1.20 -6.89 2.40
N LEU A 100 0.73 -5.65 2.29
CA LEU A 100 -0.65 -5.35 1.90
C LEU A 100 -0.98 -5.90 0.49
N PHE A 101 -0.09 -5.73 -0.47
CA PHE A 101 -0.24 -6.34 -1.80
C PHE A 101 -0.30 -7.87 -1.71
N ASN A 102 0.67 -8.46 -1.02
CA ASN A 102 0.77 -9.91 -0.85
C ASN A 102 -0.47 -10.49 -0.17
N GLU A 103 -1.10 -9.78 0.77
CA GLU A 103 -2.28 -10.26 1.47
C GLU A 103 -3.55 -10.16 0.61
N TYR A 104 -3.72 -9.08 -0.16
CA TYR A 104 -5.00 -8.77 -0.78
C TYR A 104 -5.07 -8.91 -2.31
N ALA A 105 -3.95 -9.04 -3.04
CA ALA A 105 -3.98 -9.22 -4.50
C ALA A 105 -4.78 -10.49 -4.89
N GLY A 106 -5.80 -10.37 -5.74
CA GLY A 106 -6.67 -11.49 -6.10
C GLY A 106 -7.79 -11.79 -5.10
N THR A 107 -7.96 -10.97 -4.05
CA THR A 107 -9.10 -11.06 -3.12
C THR A 107 -10.24 -10.10 -3.45
N GLY A 108 -9.94 -9.07 -4.25
CA GLY A 108 -10.83 -7.95 -4.52
C GLY A 108 -11.70 -8.15 -5.75
N VAL A 109 -12.29 -7.05 -6.21
CA VAL A 109 -13.16 -7.01 -7.40
C VAL A 109 -12.55 -6.10 -8.46
N MET A 110 -12.51 -6.57 -9.70
CA MET A 110 -12.01 -5.78 -10.83
C MET A 110 -12.92 -4.58 -11.11
N GLU A 111 -12.30 -3.41 -11.32
CA GLU A 111 -12.99 -2.30 -11.96
C GLU A 111 -13.26 -2.65 -13.43
N ARG A 112 -14.44 -2.30 -13.92
CA ARG A 112 -14.81 -2.50 -15.32
C ARG A 112 -14.88 -1.18 -16.06
N GLU A 113 -14.59 -1.25 -17.35
CA GLU A 113 -14.93 -0.21 -18.32
C GLU A 113 -16.44 -0.21 -18.61
N SER A 114 -16.92 0.84 -19.28
CA SER A 114 -18.31 0.94 -19.74
C SER A 114 -18.73 -0.23 -20.63
N LEU A 115 -17.79 -0.75 -21.44
CA LEU A 115 -17.97 -1.91 -22.33
C LEU A 115 -17.83 -3.26 -21.61
N GLY A 116 -17.76 -3.27 -20.27
CA GLY A 116 -17.71 -4.50 -19.46
C GLY A 116 -16.35 -5.17 -19.34
N ARG A 117 -15.33 -4.70 -20.07
CA ARG A 117 -13.94 -5.20 -19.96
C ARG A 117 -13.33 -4.86 -18.59
N ASN A 118 -12.53 -5.76 -18.04
CA ASN A 118 -11.78 -5.48 -16.82
C ASN A 118 -10.67 -4.45 -17.10
N LYS A 119 -10.56 -3.44 -16.23
CA LYS A 119 -9.38 -2.60 -16.11
C LYS A 119 -8.29 -3.36 -15.36
N ASN A 120 -7.05 -2.88 -15.39
CA ASN A 120 -5.98 -3.39 -14.52
C ASN A 120 -6.06 -2.81 -13.09
N ILE A 121 -7.27 -2.69 -12.54
CA ILE A 121 -7.50 -2.10 -11.22
C ILE A 121 -8.38 -3.05 -10.42
N GLU A 122 -7.85 -3.54 -9.32
CA GLU A 122 -8.57 -4.37 -8.36
C GLU A 122 -8.92 -3.54 -7.12
N ARG A 123 -10.19 -3.55 -6.70
CA ARG A 123 -10.65 -2.88 -5.48
C ARG A 123 -10.63 -3.88 -4.33
N CYS A 124 -9.87 -3.57 -3.29
CA CYS A 124 -9.71 -4.39 -2.10
C CYS A 124 -10.18 -3.64 -0.84
N ASN A 125 -10.50 -4.41 0.20
CA ASN A 125 -10.80 -3.89 1.53
C ASN A 125 -9.89 -4.63 2.51
N ALA A 126 -9.13 -3.89 3.31
CA ALA A 126 -8.40 -4.44 4.45
C ALA A 126 -9.31 -4.53 5.67
N ASP A 127 -8.94 -5.40 6.59
CA ASP A 127 -9.62 -5.54 7.89
C ASP A 127 -9.23 -4.45 8.90
N PHE A 128 -8.31 -3.55 8.52
CA PHE A 128 -7.80 -2.46 9.34
C PHE A 128 -7.65 -1.16 8.54
N ASP A 129 -7.51 -0.04 9.24
CA ASP A 129 -7.29 1.27 8.64
C ASP A 129 -5.90 1.33 7.99
N ILE A 130 -5.86 1.63 6.69
CA ILE A 130 -4.63 1.59 5.88
C ILE A 130 -4.12 2.97 5.48
N GLY A 131 -4.96 4.00 5.56
CA GLY A 131 -4.55 5.33 5.15
C GLY A 131 -5.69 6.34 5.10
N PHE A 132 -5.45 7.43 4.37
CA PHE A 132 -6.35 8.57 4.26
C PHE A 132 -6.82 8.75 2.82
N ASP A 133 -8.15 8.85 2.64
CA ASP A 133 -8.74 9.23 1.37
C ASP A 133 -8.91 10.75 1.31
N VAL A 134 -8.12 11.40 0.47
CA VAL A 134 -8.08 12.86 0.36
C VAL A 134 -9.38 13.43 -0.21
N ILE A 135 -10.13 12.65 -1.01
CA ILE A 135 -11.38 13.10 -1.65
C ILE A 135 -12.48 13.26 -0.60
N THR A 136 -12.61 12.29 0.31
CA THR A 136 -13.62 12.33 1.36
C THR A 136 -13.12 12.92 2.67
N HIS A 137 -11.82 13.20 2.78
CA HIS A 137 -11.17 13.63 4.00
C HIS A 137 -11.39 12.67 5.18
N THR A 138 -11.33 11.36 4.92
CA THR A 138 -11.56 10.33 5.96
C THR A 138 -10.49 9.25 5.93
N VAL A 139 -10.26 8.65 7.10
CA VAL A 139 -9.50 7.40 7.22
C VAL A 139 -10.25 6.29 6.49
N THR A 140 -9.51 5.43 5.80
CA THR A 140 -10.06 4.35 4.98
C THR A 140 -9.31 3.04 5.20
N ASN A 141 -10.05 1.94 5.04
CA ASN A 141 -9.53 0.58 4.93
C ASN A 141 -9.61 0.07 3.48
N ARG A 142 -10.05 0.92 2.54
CA ARG A 142 -10.26 0.54 1.14
C ARG A 142 -9.17 1.09 0.28
N PHE A 143 -8.78 0.29 -0.70
CA PHE A 143 -7.71 0.66 -1.62
C PHE A 143 -7.90 0.00 -2.97
N LYS A 144 -7.14 0.51 -3.93
CA LYS A 144 -7.05 -0.03 -5.27
C LYS A 144 -5.64 -0.56 -5.48
N ILE A 145 -5.54 -1.78 -5.96
CA ILE A 145 -4.31 -2.31 -6.52
C ILE A 145 -4.35 -2.01 -8.02
N HIS A 146 -3.47 -1.11 -8.46
CA HIS A 146 -3.24 -0.87 -9.87
C HIS A 146 -2.23 -1.91 -10.36
N HIS A 147 -2.72 -2.95 -11.01
CA HIS A 147 -1.90 -4.05 -11.52
C HIS A 147 -1.10 -3.63 -12.75
N SER A 148 0.14 -4.12 -12.83
CA SER A 148 1.06 -3.93 -13.95
C SER A 148 2.17 -4.97 -13.84
N SER A 149 2.82 -5.33 -14.94
CA SER A 149 4.00 -6.20 -14.91
C SER A 149 5.17 -5.62 -14.11
N LYS A 150 5.35 -4.29 -14.09
CA LYS A 150 6.50 -3.61 -13.46
C LYS A 150 6.16 -2.41 -12.58
N ARG A 151 4.96 -1.86 -12.71
CA ARG A 151 4.56 -0.58 -12.08
C ARG A 151 3.36 -0.74 -11.15
N ALA A 152 3.23 -1.92 -10.54
CA ALA A 152 2.14 -2.19 -9.61
C ALA A 152 2.23 -1.24 -8.41
N HIS A 153 1.11 -0.67 -7.97
CA HIS A 153 1.06 0.23 -6.82
C HIS A 153 -0.34 0.23 -6.20
N ILE A 154 -0.42 0.72 -4.97
CA ILE A 154 -1.63 0.75 -4.15
C ILE A 154 -2.03 2.20 -3.88
N VAL A 155 -3.32 2.48 -4.06
CA VAL A 155 -3.91 3.80 -3.82
C VAL A 155 -5.09 3.66 -2.87
N PRO A 156 -5.07 4.30 -1.68
CA PRO A 156 -6.25 4.36 -0.82
C PRO A 156 -7.42 5.03 -1.52
N THR A 157 -8.63 4.61 -1.19
CA THR A 157 -9.83 5.14 -1.81
C THR A 157 -10.98 5.21 -0.81
N ARG A 158 -12.03 5.95 -1.18
CA ARG A 158 -13.22 6.19 -0.37
C ARG A 158 -13.75 4.91 0.30
N ARG A 159 -13.87 4.97 1.63
CA ARG A 159 -14.57 3.96 2.43
C ARG A 159 -16.02 3.82 1.95
N ARG A 160 -16.51 2.59 1.85
CA ARG A 160 -17.94 2.34 1.57
C ARG A 160 -18.70 2.68 2.86
N LYS A 161 -19.75 3.50 2.73
CA LYS A 161 -20.70 3.71 3.83
C LYS A 161 -21.55 2.46 4.01
#